data_AF-A0A4Q0AJT5-F1
#
_entry.id   AF-A0A4Q0AJT5-F1
#
_cell.length_a   1.000
_cell.length_b   1.000
_cell.length_c   1.000
_cell.angle_alpha   90.00
_cell.angle_beta   90.00
_cell.angle_gamma   90.00
#
_symmetry.space_group_name_H-M   'P 1'
#
loop_
_entity.id
_entity.type
_entity.pdbx_description
1 polymer ?
#
loop_
_entity_poly.entity_id
_entity_poly.type
_entity_poly.pdbx_seq_one_letter_code
_entity_poly.pdbx_strand_id
1 'polypeptide(L)'
;MNIGRLSRGKYVVAVSGGVDSVVLLDLLKKQAGLDLVVAHFNHGIRGRQSDADARFVADLAADAGLKFELGRGNLGPNASEAAARRARYAFLRRVRKKYHAEAIVTAHQRDDLIETALINLLRSGGIRSLTSLRSRPGLARPLLGVPKSRLLAYARRAGLSWREDSTNQDARYLRNYLRLKVLSGSRAAPAKQKMLMLIQRQAAVINKIEHEVAKILEAGALAEFTAARASLSRYWLAMLPYAVAAQLLAAALAKLPGSEPRLLARQTCQLLVWARVGKPGRRKSIGPWRFYLTKRRLIVEHSEN
;
A
#
# COMPACT_ATOMS: atom_id res chain seq x y z
N MET A 1 20.38 -11.58 9.73
CA MET A 1 19.97 -10.59 8.70
C MET A 1 19.05 -9.62 9.41
N ASN A 2 19.38 -8.32 9.45
CA ASN A 2 18.56 -7.34 10.16
C ASN A 2 17.58 -6.69 9.18
N ILE A 3 16.31 -6.62 9.59
CA ILE A 3 15.22 -5.94 8.88
C ILE A 3 14.73 -4.80 9.77
N GLY A 4 13.90 -3.90 9.23
CA GLY A 4 13.30 -2.84 10.05
C GLY A 4 12.60 -3.43 11.29
N ARG A 5 12.99 -2.97 12.49
CA ARG A 5 12.35 -3.39 13.74
C ARG A 5 10.93 -2.82 13.80
N LEU A 6 10.00 -3.65 14.25
CA LEU A 6 8.65 -3.19 14.60
C LEU A 6 8.64 -2.81 16.08
N SER A 7 7.76 -1.87 16.46
CA SER A 7 7.47 -1.58 17.86
C SER A 7 6.84 -2.80 18.53
N ARG A 8 6.91 -2.88 19.86
CA ARG A 8 6.18 -3.91 20.60
C ARG A 8 4.68 -3.73 20.35
N GLY A 9 3.98 -4.81 20.04
CA GLY A 9 2.57 -4.73 19.68
C GLY A 9 2.09 -5.93 18.88
N LYS A 10 0.85 -5.83 18.40
CA LYS A 10 0.19 -6.90 17.65
C LYS A 10 0.12 -6.58 16.16
N TYR A 11 0.45 -7.55 15.32
CA TYR A 11 0.57 -7.38 13.87
C TYR A 11 -0.09 -8.52 13.08
N VAL A 12 -0.66 -8.17 11.93
CA VAL A 12 -1.16 -9.15 10.95
C VAL A 12 -0.10 -9.35 9.88
N VAL A 13 0.51 -10.52 9.81
CA VAL A 13 1.54 -10.85 8.81
C VAL A 13 0.88 -11.50 7.60
N ALA A 14 0.96 -10.86 6.44
CA ALA A 14 0.42 -11.41 5.19
C ALA A 14 1.40 -12.45 4.63
N VAL A 15 1.02 -13.73 4.69
CA VAL A 15 1.86 -14.86 4.25
C VAL A 15 1.25 -15.55 3.05
N SER A 16 1.96 -15.57 1.93
CA SER A 16 1.50 -16.21 0.68
C SER A 16 2.02 -17.63 0.49
N GLY A 17 2.96 -18.07 1.33
CA GLY A 17 3.68 -19.34 1.18
C GLY A 17 4.95 -19.23 0.34
N GLY A 18 5.14 -18.12 -0.37
CA GLY A 18 6.37 -17.84 -1.11
C GLY A 18 7.52 -17.40 -0.20
N VAL A 19 8.76 -17.58 -0.68
CA VAL A 19 10.00 -17.36 0.09
C VAL A 19 10.05 -16.01 0.81
N ASP A 20 9.62 -14.91 0.19
CA ASP A 20 9.70 -13.58 0.82
C ASP A 20 8.85 -13.52 2.09
N SER A 21 7.66 -14.12 2.04
CA SER A 21 6.71 -14.11 3.14
C SER A 21 7.05 -15.11 4.24
N VAL A 22 7.63 -16.25 3.89
CA VAL A 22 8.16 -17.22 4.86
C VAL A 22 9.36 -16.62 5.61
N VAL A 23 10.29 -16.00 4.88
CA VAL A 23 11.45 -15.31 5.48
C VAL A 23 11.01 -14.14 6.35
N LEU A 24 10.02 -13.35 5.90
CA LEU A 24 9.46 -12.29 6.73
C LEU A 24 8.92 -12.83 8.06
N LEU A 25 8.12 -13.90 8.01
CA LEU A 25 7.54 -14.50 9.21
C LEU A 25 8.63 -15.00 10.16
N ASP A 26 9.60 -15.76 9.66
CA ASP A 26 10.71 -16.29 10.45
C ASP A 26 11.54 -15.17 11.13
N LEU A 27 11.80 -14.07 10.43
CA LEU A 27 12.51 -12.92 11.00
C LEU A 27 11.70 -12.16 12.05
N LEU A 28 10.38 -12.03 11.86
CA LEU A 28 9.52 -11.33 12.81
C LEU A 28 9.31 -12.15 14.09
N LYS A 29 9.19 -13.48 13.99
CA LYS A 29 9.10 -14.38 15.14
C LYS A 29 10.29 -14.26 16.09
N LYS A 30 11.46 -13.88 15.58
CA LYS A 30 12.69 -13.69 16.35
C LYS A 30 12.78 -12.33 17.04
N GLN A 31 11.83 -11.41 16.79
CA GLN A 31 11.79 -10.11 17.47
C GLN A 31 10.96 -10.21 18.75
N ALA A 32 11.55 -9.81 19.88
CA ALA A 32 10.86 -9.83 21.17
C ALA A 32 9.72 -8.80 21.24
N GLY A 33 8.60 -9.19 21.86
CA GLY A 33 7.47 -8.30 22.12
C GLY A 33 6.51 -8.09 20.96
N LEU A 34 6.56 -8.96 19.93
CA LEU A 34 5.58 -8.98 18.85
C LEU A 34 4.54 -10.09 19.08
N ASP A 35 3.26 -9.75 18.99
CA ASP A 35 2.14 -10.70 18.89
C ASP A 35 1.71 -10.79 17.43
N LEU A 36 1.87 -11.96 16.80
CA LEU A 36 1.70 -12.12 15.36
C LEU A 36 0.47 -12.96 15.04
N VAL A 37 -0.33 -12.47 14.08
CA VAL A 37 -1.41 -13.22 13.44
C VAL A 37 -1.02 -13.46 11.99
N VAL A 38 -0.90 -14.71 11.58
CA VAL A 38 -0.65 -15.10 10.19
C VAL A 38 -1.96 -15.01 9.41
N ALA A 39 -1.96 -14.27 8.31
CA ALA A 39 -3.11 -14.13 7.43
C ALA A 39 -2.76 -14.52 6.00
N HIS A 40 -3.44 -15.53 5.47
CA HIS A 40 -3.32 -16.00 4.09
C HIS A 40 -4.58 -15.68 3.30
N PHE A 41 -4.43 -15.21 2.07
CA PHE A 41 -5.55 -14.99 1.16
C PHE A 41 -5.42 -15.91 -0.05
N ASN A 42 -6.26 -16.94 -0.09
CA ASN A 42 -6.39 -17.84 -1.22
C ASN A 42 -7.26 -17.17 -2.30
N HIS A 43 -6.66 -16.86 -3.43
CA HIS A 43 -7.32 -16.21 -4.56
C HIS A 43 -8.27 -17.13 -5.36
N GLY A 44 -8.21 -18.45 -5.15
CA GLY A 44 -9.05 -19.43 -5.84
C GLY A 44 -8.71 -19.67 -7.32
N ILE A 45 -7.66 -19.04 -7.85
CA ILE A 45 -7.34 -19.04 -9.29
C ILE A 45 -6.73 -20.36 -9.76
N ARG A 46 -6.02 -21.12 -8.88
CA ARG A 46 -5.31 -22.36 -9.26
C ARG A 46 -5.88 -23.62 -8.64
N GLY A 47 -7.14 -23.59 -8.21
CA GLY A 47 -7.83 -24.73 -7.61
C GLY A 47 -7.00 -25.41 -6.52
N ARG A 48 -6.69 -26.71 -6.72
CA ARG A 48 -5.97 -27.57 -5.76
C ARG A 48 -4.60 -27.01 -5.33
N GLN A 49 -3.87 -26.31 -6.21
CA GLN A 49 -2.57 -25.73 -5.82
C GLN A 49 -2.75 -24.61 -4.80
N SER A 50 -3.79 -23.78 -4.95
CA SER A 50 -4.06 -22.71 -3.99
C SER A 50 -4.53 -23.24 -2.64
N ASP A 51 -5.25 -24.37 -2.62
CA ASP A 51 -5.58 -25.06 -1.36
C ASP A 51 -4.36 -25.69 -0.69
N ALA A 52 -3.43 -26.25 -1.46
CA ALA A 52 -2.16 -26.75 -0.93
C ALA A 52 -1.30 -25.62 -0.34
N ASP A 53 -1.26 -24.45 -0.98
CA ASP A 53 -0.55 -23.28 -0.44
C ASP A 53 -1.20 -22.79 0.87
N ALA A 54 -2.54 -22.81 0.96
CA ALA A 54 -3.24 -22.46 2.19
C ALA A 54 -2.95 -23.44 3.34
N ARG A 55 -2.88 -24.74 3.07
CA ARG A 55 -2.49 -25.77 4.05
C ARG A 55 -1.05 -25.56 4.52
N PHE A 56 -0.12 -25.39 3.59
CA PHE A 56 1.29 -25.11 3.90
C PHE A 56 1.45 -23.90 4.84
N VAL A 57 0.72 -22.81 4.62
CA VAL A 57 0.79 -21.63 5.48
C VAL A 57 0.10 -21.86 6.84
N ALA A 58 -0.96 -22.67 6.89
CA ALA A 58 -1.59 -23.05 8.15
C ALA A 58 -0.63 -23.88 9.02
N ASP A 59 0.06 -24.86 8.42
CA ASP A 59 1.05 -25.69 9.11
C ASP A 59 2.21 -24.83 9.61
N LEU A 60 2.74 -23.93 8.77
CA LEU A 60 3.78 -22.97 9.15
C LEU A 60 3.38 -22.08 10.35
N ALA A 61 2.10 -21.71 10.44
CA ALA A 61 1.58 -20.95 11.58
C ALA A 61 1.42 -21.82 12.83
N ALA A 62 0.96 -23.06 12.68
CA ALA A 62 0.81 -24.03 13.76
C ALA A 62 2.16 -24.39 14.39
N ASP A 63 3.18 -24.73 13.58
CA ASP A 63 4.55 -25.00 14.01
C ASP A 63 5.18 -23.80 14.74
N ALA A 64 4.69 -22.60 14.43
CA ALA A 64 5.11 -21.36 15.04
C ALA A 64 4.37 -21.02 16.34
N GLY A 65 3.32 -21.77 16.72
CA GLY A 65 2.41 -21.40 17.80
C GLY A 65 1.63 -20.11 17.54
N LEU A 66 1.40 -19.76 16.27
CA LEU A 66 0.77 -18.49 15.86
C LEU A 66 -0.68 -18.69 15.41
N LYS A 67 -1.50 -17.66 15.65
CA LYS A 67 -2.88 -17.61 15.14
C LYS A 67 -2.88 -17.55 13.62
N PHE A 68 -3.81 -18.25 13.00
CA PHE A 68 -3.95 -18.32 11.54
C PHE A 68 -5.34 -17.88 11.08
N GLU A 69 -5.38 -17.08 10.02
CA GLU A 69 -6.61 -16.63 9.36
C GLU A 69 -6.54 -16.90 7.86
N LEU A 70 -7.56 -17.56 7.34
CA LEU A 70 -7.70 -17.85 5.93
C LEU A 70 -8.82 -17.02 5.31
N GLY A 71 -8.48 -16.21 4.32
CA GLY A 71 -9.44 -15.57 3.42
C GLY A 71 -9.52 -16.33 2.11
N ARG A 72 -10.73 -16.49 1.57
CA ARG A 72 -10.95 -17.05 0.23
C ARG A 72 -11.58 -16.01 -0.68
N GLY A 73 -11.10 -15.91 -1.92
CA GLY A 73 -11.68 -15.07 -2.95
C GLY A 73 -12.27 -15.91 -4.07
N ASN A 74 -13.58 -15.84 -4.29
CA ASN A 74 -14.23 -16.41 -5.47
C ASN A 74 -14.18 -15.39 -6.62
N LEU A 75 -12.98 -14.96 -7.01
CA LEU A 75 -12.82 -13.86 -7.97
C LEU A 75 -13.02 -14.30 -9.43
N GLY A 76 -13.08 -15.61 -9.68
CA GLY A 76 -13.16 -16.20 -11.02
C GLY A 76 -11.81 -16.19 -11.76
N PRO A 77 -11.68 -16.95 -12.86
CA PRO A 77 -10.43 -17.10 -13.60
C PRO A 77 -9.97 -15.81 -14.30
N ASN A 78 -10.91 -14.91 -14.62
CA ASN A 78 -10.64 -13.66 -15.34
C ASN A 78 -10.43 -12.46 -14.40
N ALA A 79 -10.24 -12.69 -13.10
CA ALA A 79 -10.01 -11.62 -12.15
C ALA A 79 -8.73 -10.85 -12.49
N SER A 80 -8.85 -9.54 -12.70
CA SER A 80 -7.67 -8.69 -12.86
C SER A 80 -6.79 -8.70 -11.60
N GLU A 81 -5.48 -8.51 -11.77
CA GLU A 81 -4.53 -8.38 -10.65
C GLU A 81 -4.98 -7.28 -9.67
N ALA A 82 -5.58 -6.20 -10.18
CA ALA A 82 -6.14 -5.12 -9.38
C ALA A 82 -7.31 -5.58 -8.49
N ALA A 83 -8.22 -6.40 -9.03
CA ALA A 83 -9.34 -6.96 -8.26
C ALA A 83 -8.85 -7.93 -7.18
N ALA A 84 -7.94 -8.83 -7.54
CA ALA A 84 -7.28 -9.75 -6.61
C ALA A 84 -6.57 -9.00 -5.48
N ARG A 85 -5.82 -7.95 -5.81
CA ARG A 85 -5.16 -7.10 -4.83
C ARG A 85 -6.17 -6.41 -3.90
N ARG A 86 -7.28 -5.87 -4.43
CA ARG A 86 -8.32 -5.22 -3.61
C ARG A 86 -8.95 -6.20 -2.61
N ALA A 87 -9.34 -7.39 -3.08
CA ALA A 87 -9.95 -8.41 -2.22
C ALA A 87 -9.00 -8.86 -1.09
N ARG A 88 -7.72 -9.11 -1.42
CA ARG A 88 -6.70 -9.44 -0.43
C ARG A 88 -6.55 -8.36 0.63
N TYR A 89 -6.43 -7.10 0.23
CA TYR A 89 -6.28 -6.00 1.20
C TYR A 89 -7.56 -5.75 2.02
N ALA A 90 -8.74 -5.98 1.46
CA ALA A 90 -9.99 -5.94 2.21
C ALA A 90 -10.00 -7.03 3.29
N PHE A 91 -9.64 -8.27 2.96
CA PHE A 91 -9.48 -9.35 3.92
C PHE A 91 -8.48 -9.00 5.03
N LEU A 92 -7.26 -8.58 4.67
CA LEU A 92 -6.22 -8.23 5.64
C LEU A 92 -6.67 -7.12 6.60
N ARG A 93 -7.42 -6.12 6.11
CA ARG A 93 -8.00 -5.07 6.96
C ARG A 93 -9.06 -5.60 7.93
N ARG A 94 -9.91 -6.54 7.50
CA ARG A 94 -10.87 -7.20 8.40
C ARG A 94 -10.15 -7.97 9.50
N VAL A 95 -9.11 -8.73 9.16
CA VAL A 95 -8.30 -9.45 10.16
C VAL A 95 -7.61 -8.47 11.12
N ARG A 96 -7.03 -7.39 10.60
CA ARG A 96 -6.43 -6.33 11.45
C ARG A 96 -7.45 -5.77 12.45
N LYS A 97 -8.68 -5.50 12.01
CA LYS A 97 -9.77 -5.01 12.87
C LYS A 97 -10.16 -6.07 13.91
N LYS A 98 -10.39 -7.32 13.49
CA LYS A 98 -10.75 -8.46 14.37
C LYS A 98 -9.79 -8.63 15.54
N TYR A 99 -8.50 -8.49 15.30
CA TYR A 99 -7.47 -8.72 16.32
C TYR A 99 -7.00 -7.45 17.02
N HIS A 100 -7.52 -6.26 16.65
CA HIS A 100 -7.01 -4.97 17.11
C HIS A 100 -5.50 -4.81 16.87
N ALA A 101 -5.04 -5.25 15.71
CA ALA A 101 -3.62 -5.18 15.34
C ALA A 101 -3.23 -3.77 14.88
N GLU A 102 -2.03 -3.35 15.27
CA GLU A 102 -1.47 -2.03 14.95
C GLU A 102 -1.33 -1.86 13.44
N ALA A 103 -0.75 -2.86 12.76
CA ALA A 103 -0.52 -2.83 11.33
C ALA A 103 -0.59 -4.20 10.65
N ILE A 104 -0.83 -4.16 9.34
CA ILE A 104 -0.60 -5.29 8.44
C ILE A 104 0.88 -5.25 8.01
N VAL A 105 1.56 -6.39 7.99
CA VAL A 105 2.97 -6.52 7.61
C VAL A 105 3.05 -7.34 6.33
N THR A 106 3.75 -6.82 5.31
CA THR A 106 3.86 -7.49 4.00
C THR A 106 5.31 -7.64 3.57
N ALA A 107 5.59 -8.71 2.81
CA ALA A 107 6.94 -9.11 2.42
C ALA A 107 7.47 -8.41 1.15
N HIS A 108 6.98 -7.20 0.85
CA HIS A 108 7.48 -6.45 -0.29
C HIS A 108 8.95 -6.07 -0.06
N GLN A 109 9.78 -6.37 -1.04
CA GLN A 109 11.23 -6.25 -0.98
C GLN A 109 11.79 -5.24 -2.00
N ARG A 110 13.11 -5.06 -2.02
CA ARG A 110 13.78 -4.00 -2.79
C ARG A 110 13.56 -4.07 -4.29
N ASP A 111 13.54 -5.26 -4.88
CA ASP A 111 13.26 -5.46 -6.29
C ASP A 111 11.78 -5.14 -6.60
N ASP A 112 10.83 -5.44 -5.70
CA ASP A 112 9.42 -5.03 -5.87
C ASP A 112 9.26 -3.51 -5.88
N LEU A 113 10.09 -2.80 -5.11
CA LEU A 113 10.12 -1.34 -5.10
C LEU A 113 10.52 -0.78 -6.47
N ILE A 114 11.55 -1.35 -7.09
CA ILE A 114 12.00 -0.98 -8.45
C ILE A 114 10.91 -1.31 -9.48
N GLU A 115 10.39 -2.54 -9.45
CA GLU A 115 9.32 -3.00 -10.35
C GLU A 115 8.09 -2.07 -10.27
N THR A 116 7.67 -1.74 -9.04
CA THR A 116 6.50 -0.87 -8.80
C THR A 116 6.76 0.56 -9.28
N ALA A 117 7.96 1.09 -9.05
CA ALA A 117 8.34 2.42 -9.54
C ALA A 117 8.29 2.49 -11.07
N LEU A 118 8.86 1.50 -11.77
CA LEU A 118 8.85 1.44 -13.24
C LEU A 118 7.42 1.34 -13.80
N ILE A 119 6.60 0.43 -13.25
CA ILE A 119 5.20 0.28 -13.67
C ILE A 119 4.43 1.60 -13.50
N ASN A 120 4.64 2.31 -12.41
CA ASN A 120 3.91 3.55 -12.13
C ASN A 120 4.41 4.74 -12.94
N LEU A 121 5.71 4.77 -13.29
CA LEU A 121 6.26 5.71 -14.26
C LEU A 121 5.60 5.52 -15.62
N LEU A 122 5.59 4.29 -16.15
CA LEU A 122 4.96 3.96 -17.44
C LEU A 122 3.46 4.29 -17.47
N ARG A 123 2.77 4.16 -16.33
CA ARG A 123 1.32 4.42 -16.26
C ARG A 123 0.95 5.90 -16.14
N SER A 124 1.70 6.68 -15.36
CA SER A 124 1.20 8.00 -14.92
C SER A 124 2.26 9.08 -14.70
N GLY A 125 3.55 8.74 -14.60
CA GLY A 125 4.66 9.70 -14.49
C GLY A 125 4.64 10.70 -13.30
N GLY A 126 3.63 10.68 -12.42
CA GLY A 126 3.48 11.70 -11.38
C GLY A 126 4.55 11.68 -10.30
N ILE A 127 4.62 12.74 -9.48
CA ILE A 127 5.64 12.93 -8.42
C ILE A 127 5.70 11.80 -7.37
N ARG A 128 4.63 11.02 -7.24
CA ARG A 128 4.52 9.86 -6.33
C ARG A 128 4.72 8.51 -7.01
N SER A 129 5.00 8.47 -8.31
CA SER A 129 5.18 7.24 -9.08
C SER A 129 6.31 6.38 -8.50
N LEU A 130 7.45 7.01 -8.22
CA LEU A 130 8.64 6.40 -7.64
C LEU A 130 8.50 6.01 -6.17
N THR A 131 7.62 6.67 -5.41
CA THR A 131 7.53 6.55 -3.95
C THR A 131 6.28 5.81 -3.46
N SER A 132 5.57 5.19 -4.40
CA SER A 132 4.30 4.52 -4.18
C SER A 132 4.38 3.29 -3.25
N LEU A 133 5.50 2.57 -3.24
CA LEU A 133 5.71 1.40 -2.39
C LEU A 133 6.51 1.75 -1.13
N ARG A 134 5.83 2.30 -0.12
CA ARG A 134 6.44 2.67 1.18
C ARG A 134 5.64 2.16 2.39
N SER A 135 6.25 2.04 3.56
CA SER A 135 5.51 1.84 4.81
C SER A 135 4.62 3.05 5.11
N ARG A 136 3.48 2.83 5.75
CA ARG A 136 2.53 3.88 6.15
C ARG A 136 1.76 3.44 7.39
N PRO A 137 1.10 4.34 8.13
CA PRO A 137 0.29 3.95 9.29
C PRO A 137 -0.67 2.79 8.94
N GLY A 138 -0.66 1.74 9.76
CA GLY A 138 -1.46 0.52 9.55
C GLY A 138 -0.94 -0.46 8.49
N LEU A 139 0.17 -0.17 7.80
CA LEU A 139 0.81 -1.06 6.82
C LEU A 139 2.35 -0.95 6.83
N ALA A 140 3.02 -1.96 7.39
CA ALA A 140 4.47 -2.06 7.47
C ALA A 140 5.07 -2.94 6.36
N ARG A 141 6.26 -2.56 5.89
CA ARG A 141 7.04 -3.29 4.88
C ARG A 141 8.53 -3.36 5.25
N PRO A 142 8.90 -4.18 6.24
CA PRO A 142 10.27 -4.23 6.77
C PRO A 142 11.35 -4.65 5.77
N LEU A 143 10.97 -5.34 4.69
CA LEU A 143 11.88 -5.88 3.69
C LEU A 143 12.21 -4.94 2.52
N LEU A 144 11.65 -3.73 2.45
CA LEU A 144 11.84 -2.83 1.29
C LEU A 144 13.30 -2.49 0.98
N GLY A 145 14.19 -2.54 1.98
CA GLY A 145 15.63 -2.33 1.78
C GLY A 145 16.42 -3.61 1.43
N VAL A 146 15.78 -4.77 1.45
CA VAL A 146 16.44 -6.08 1.31
C VAL A 146 16.25 -6.62 -0.11
N PRO A 147 17.32 -6.98 -0.83
CA PRO A 147 17.18 -7.63 -2.12
C PRO A 147 16.65 -9.06 -2.02
N LYS A 148 15.94 -9.49 -3.06
CA LYS A 148 15.43 -10.86 -3.20
C LYS A 148 16.53 -11.92 -3.02
N SER A 149 17.74 -11.69 -3.54
CA SER A 149 18.87 -12.61 -3.42
C SER A 149 19.29 -12.87 -1.97
N ARG A 150 19.24 -11.86 -1.10
CA ARG A 150 19.50 -12.04 0.34
C ARG A 150 18.41 -12.85 1.04
N LEU A 151 17.15 -12.69 0.62
CA LEU A 151 16.03 -13.48 1.17
C LEU A 151 16.19 -14.96 0.81
N LEU A 152 16.56 -15.27 -0.44
CA LEU A 152 16.85 -16.65 -0.88
C LEU A 152 18.03 -17.26 -0.12
N ALA A 153 19.14 -16.53 0.00
CA ALA A 153 20.31 -17.00 0.74
C ALA A 153 19.98 -17.24 2.22
N TYR A 154 19.17 -16.36 2.82
CA TYR A 154 18.70 -16.54 4.19
C TYR A 154 17.82 -17.77 4.34
N ALA A 155 16.84 -17.96 3.46
CA ALA A 155 15.91 -19.10 3.52
C ALA A 155 16.66 -20.44 3.45
N ARG A 156 17.65 -20.55 2.54
CA ARG A 156 18.50 -21.74 2.42
C ARG A 156 19.33 -21.99 3.67
N ARG A 157 20.00 -20.96 4.19
CA ARG A 157 20.83 -21.09 5.40
C ARG A 157 20.01 -21.46 6.64
N ALA A 158 18.78 -20.95 6.73
CA ALA A 158 17.88 -21.23 7.85
C ALA A 158 17.06 -22.52 7.66
N GLY A 159 17.28 -23.29 6.58
CA GLY A 159 16.56 -24.53 6.31
C GLY A 159 15.05 -24.36 6.10
N LEU A 160 14.61 -23.17 5.65
CA LEU A 160 13.18 -22.88 5.49
C LEU A 160 12.64 -23.54 4.23
N SER A 161 11.48 -24.19 4.34
CA SER A 161 10.70 -24.62 3.17
C SER A 161 9.82 -23.47 2.67
N TRP A 162 9.58 -23.39 1.36
CA TRP A 162 8.63 -22.44 0.77
C TRP A 162 7.99 -23.03 -0.49
N ARG A 163 6.89 -22.43 -0.91
CA ARG A 163 6.18 -22.75 -2.15
C ARG A 163 6.66 -21.85 -3.28
N GLU A 164 6.87 -22.41 -4.46
CA GLU A 164 7.16 -21.64 -5.67
C GLU A 164 5.91 -21.52 -6.54
N ASP A 165 5.64 -20.29 -6.95
CA ASP A 165 4.52 -19.98 -7.83
C ASP A 165 4.93 -20.17 -9.29
N SER A 166 4.29 -21.13 -9.96
CA SER A 166 4.54 -21.48 -11.37
C SER A 166 4.28 -20.33 -12.35
N THR A 167 3.42 -19.38 -12.00
CA THR A 167 3.10 -18.23 -12.86
C THR A 167 4.15 -17.12 -12.80
N ASN A 168 5.13 -17.21 -11.90
CA ASN A 168 6.23 -16.24 -11.82
C ASN A 168 7.08 -16.16 -13.10
N GLN A 169 7.00 -17.17 -13.97
CA GLN A 169 7.73 -17.22 -15.24
C GLN A 169 6.90 -16.72 -16.45
N ASP A 170 5.62 -16.40 -16.26
CA ASP A 170 4.76 -15.98 -17.38
C ASP A 170 5.01 -14.51 -17.73
N ALA A 171 5.73 -14.28 -18.83
CA ALA A 171 6.10 -12.95 -19.30
C ALA A 171 4.93 -12.14 -19.89
N ARG A 172 3.72 -12.70 -20.01
CA ARG A 172 2.51 -11.94 -20.42
C ARG A 172 2.15 -10.85 -19.41
N TYR A 173 2.50 -11.06 -18.14
CA TYR A 173 2.28 -10.07 -17.09
C TYR A 173 3.43 -9.05 -17.07
N LEU A 174 3.09 -7.75 -17.16
CA LEU A 174 4.08 -6.66 -17.20
C LEU A 174 5.14 -6.74 -16.08
N ARG A 175 4.74 -7.10 -14.86
CA ARG A 175 5.69 -7.25 -13.74
C ARG A 175 6.70 -8.37 -14.00
N ASN A 176 6.24 -9.52 -14.48
CA ASN A 176 7.11 -10.65 -14.82
C ASN A 176 8.02 -10.32 -16.01
N TYR A 177 7.49 -9.64 -17.03
CA TYR A 177 8.29 -9.14 -18.15
C TYR A 177 9.43 -8.25 -17.66
N LEU A 178 9.14 -7.26 -16.81
CA LEU A 178 10.18 -6.39 -16.25
C LEU A 178 11.23 -7.20 -15.49
N ARG A 179 10.82 -8.15 -14.65
CA ARG A 179 11.74 -9.00 -13.89
C ARG A 179 12.64 -9.86 -14.79
N LEU A 180 12.06 -10.51 -15.80
CA LEU A 180 12.72 -11.52 -16.63
C LEU A 180 13.52 -10.93 -17.78
N LYS A 181 13.09 -9.80 -18.35
CA LYS A 181 13.65 -9.24 -19.59
C LYS A 181 14.38 -7.91 -19.39
N VAL A 182 14.00 -7.11 -18.39
CA VAL A 182 14.57 -5.76 -18.19
C VAL A 182 15.50 -5.69 -16.98
N LEU A 183 15.11 -6.35 -15.89
CA LEU A 183 15.79 -6.31 -14.59
C LEU A 183 16.63 -7.57 -14.33
N SER A 184 16.72 -8.49 -15.27
CA SER A 184 17.53 -9.70 -15.15
C SER A 184 18.98 -9.46 -15.64
N GLY A 185 19.90 -10.29 -15.15
CA GLY A 185 21.30 -10.25 -15.56
C GLY A 185 22.17 -9.19 -14.88
N SER A 186 23.49 -9.36 -15.00
CA SER A 186 24.51 -8.49 -14.39
C SER A 186 24.52 -7.08 -14.99
N ARG A 187 24.23 -6.96 -16.29
CA ARG A 187 24.19 -5.66 -17.01
C ARG A 187 23.13 -4.70 -16.47
N ALA A 188 22.05 -5.21 -15.85
CA ALA A 188 21.00 -4.38 -15.27
C ALA A 188 21.37 -3.83 -13.87
N ALA A 189 22.43 -4.35 -13.21
CA ALA A 189 22.76 -3.99 -11.83
C ALA A 189 23.06 -2.49 -11.63
N PRO A 190 23.85 -1.80 -12.49
CA PRO A 190 24.08 -0.36 -12.36
C PRO A 190 22.80 0.45 -12.51
N ALA A 191 21.92 0.07 -13.46
CA ALA A 191 20.64 0.74 -13.69
C ALA A 191 19.69 0.58 -12.50
N LYS A 192 19.61 -0.62 -11.90
CA LYS A 192 18.86 -0.86 -10.66
C LYS A 192 19.35 0.02 -9.53
N GLN A 193 20.66 0.13 -9.35
CA GLN A 193 21.24 0.95 -8.28
C GLN A 193 20.92 2.43 -8.49
N LYS A 194 21.02 2.94 -9.72
CA LYS A 194 20.62 4.31 -10.07
C LYS A 194 19.13 4.56 -9.81
N MET A 195 18.27 3.61 -10.18
CA MET A 195 16.83 3.69 -9.91
C MET A 195 16.54 3.75 -8.41
N LEU A 196 17.20 2.93 -7.60
CA LEU A 196 17.06 2.97 -6.14
C LEU A 196 17.45 4.33 -5.55
N MET A 197 18.57 4.90 -6.01
CA MET A 197 18.97 6.25 -5.58
C MET A 197 17.93 7.32 -5.94
N LEU A 198 17.35 7.25 -7.15
CA LEU A 198 16.27 8.15 -7.56
C LEU A 198 15.02 8.00 -6.69
N ILE A 199 14.62 6.76 -6.38
CA ILE A 199 13.50 6.46 -5.50
C ILE A 199 13.73 7.05 -4.10
N GLN A 200 14.93 6.87 -3.55
CA GLN A 200 15.30 7.41 -2.22
C GLN A 200 15.30 8.94 -2.21
N ARG A 201 15.90 9.59 -3.22
CA ARG A 201 15.90 11.04 -3.36
C ARG A 201 14.48 11.59 -3.48
N GLN A 202 13.64 10.96 -4.30
CA GLN A 202 12.24 11.35 -4.45
C GLN A 202 11.46 11.16 -3.15
N ALA A 203 11.72 10.08 -2.40
CA ALA A 203 11.08 9.83 -1.11
C ALA A 203 11.43 10.93 -0.10
N ALA A 204 12.68 11.36 -0.03
CA ALA A 204 13.11 12.46 0.83
C ALA A 204 12.38 13.77 0.49
N VAL A 205 12.24 14.10 -0.79
CA VAL A 205 11.49 15.29 -1.25
C VAL A 205 10.01 15.18 -0.89
N ILE A 206 9.37 14.04 -1.16
CA ILE A 206 7.96 13.81 -0.83
C ILE A 206 7.72 13.92 0.68
N ASN A 207 8.61 13.40 1.51
CA ASN A 207 8.48 13.50 2.96
C ASN A 207 8.53 14.95 3.44
N LYS A 208 9.42 15.78 2.86
CA LYS A 208 9.45 17.23 3.13
C LYS A 208 8.15 17.92 2.72
N ILE A 209 7.62 17.60 1.53
CA ILE A 209 6.34 18.14 1.07
C ILE A 209 5.20 17.74 2.02
N GLU A 210 5.15 16.47 2.44
CA GLU A 210 4.12 15.99 3.36
C GLU A 210 4.19 16.65 4.73
N HIS A 211 5.40 16.91 5.23
CA HIS A 211 5.64 17.65 6.47
C HIS A 211 5.12 19.08 6.40
N GLU A 212 5.47 19.82 5.35
CA GLU A 212 5.00 21.20 5.18
C GLU A 212 3.48 21.27 4.95
N VAL A 213 2.93 20.33 4.18
CA VAL A 213 1.47 20.21 4.01
C VAL A 213 0.77 19.93 5.34
N ALA A 214 1.33 19.09 6.21
CA ALA A 214 0.77 18.82 7.52
C ALA A 214 0.71 20.08 8.39
N LYS A 215 1.81 20.84 8.46
CA LYS A 215 1.87 22.13 9.18
C LYS A 215 0.82 23.13 8.69
N ILE A 216 0.70 23.30 7.37
CA ILE A 216 -0.29 24.22 6.78
C ILE A 216 -1.72 23.81 7.15
N LEU A 217 -2.01 22.51 7.18
CA LEU A 217 -3.33 22.01 7.61
C LEU A 217 -3.57 22.18 9.11
N GLU A 218 -2.54 22.07 9.94
CA GLU A 218 -2.62 22.25 11.40
C GLU A 218 -2.80 23.71 11.81
N ALA A 219 -2.26 24.65 11.03
CA ALA A 219 -2.50 26.09 11.22
C ALA A 219 -3.98 26.50 11.04
N GLY A 220 -4.85 25.61 10.53
CA GLY A 220 -6.30 25.79 10.51
C GLY A 220 -6.85 26.79 9.46
N ALA A 221 -6.01 27.65 8.88
CA ALA A 221 -6.44 28.66 7.90
C ALA A 221 -7.07 28.06 6.63
N LEU A 222 -6.58 26.90 6.19
CA LEU A 222 -7.07 26.22 4.98
C LEU A 222 -8.27 25.31 5.26
N ALA A 223 -8.23 24.54 6.34
CA ALA A 223 -9.17 23.46 6.59
C ALA A 223 -9.44 23.31 8.08
N GLU A 224 -10.73 23.19 8.40
CA GLU A 224 -11.21 22.82 9.73
C GLU A 224 -11.68 21.37 9.71
N PHE A 225 -11.38 20.63 10.78
CA PHE A 225 -11.69 19.21 10.89
C PHE A 225 -12.61 18.96 12.07
N THR A 226 -13.57 18.05 11.86
CA THR A 226 -14.37 17.42 12.91
C THR A 226 -14.16 15.90 12.82
N ALA A 227 -14.74 15.13 13.73
CA ALA A 227 -14.60 13.67 13.74
C ALA A 227 -15.01 13.01 12.40
N ALA A 228 -15.97 13.59 11.66
CA ALA A 228 -16.51 12.99 10.43
C ALA A 228 -16.40 13.88 9.17
N ARG A 229 -16.01 15.16 9.33
CA ARG A 229 -16.08 16.15 8.24
C ARG A 229 -14.85 17.03 8.16
N ALA A 230 -14.51 17.45 6.94
CA ALA A 230 -13.54 18.50 6.68
C ALA A 230 -14.20 19.68 5.96
N SER A 231 -13.88 20.91 6.39
CA SER A 231 -14.39 22.15 5.82
C SER A 231 -13.23 22.99 5.28
N LEU A 232 -13.02 22.95 3.96
CA LEU A 232 -11.89 23.61 3.31
C LEU A 232 -12.28 24.98 2.75
N SER A 233 -11.41 25.99 2.94
CA SER A 233 -11.59 27.34 2.40
C SER A 233 -11.51 27.37 0.87
N ARG A 234 -12.59 27.80 0.22
CA ARG A 234 -12.63 27.99 -1.24
C ARG A 234 -11.69 29.10 -1.70
N TYR A 235 -11.49 30.13 -0.88
CA TYR A 235 -10.55 31.21 -1.16
C TYR A 235 -9.14 30.66 -1.34
N TRP A 236 -8.64 29.90 -0.36
CA TRP A 236 -7.31 29.30 -0.45
C TRP A 236 -7.20 28.27 -1.56
N LEU A 237 -8.23 27.43 -1.75
CA LEU A 237 -8.26 26.49 -2.87
C LEU A 237 -8.19 27.18 -4.24
N ALA A 238 -8.72 28.40 -4.37
CA ALA A 238 -8.69 29.19 -5.60
C ALA A 238 -7.37 29.96 -5.78
N MET A 239 -6.87 30.61 -4.73
CA MET A 239 -5.71 31.50 -4.79
C MET A 239 -4.38 30.76 -4.85
N LEU A 240 -4.28 29.56 -4.29
CA LEU A 240 -3.05 28.79 -4.32
C LEU A 240 -2.74 28.25 -5.73
N PRO A 241 -1.45 28.09 -6.09
CA PRO A 241 -1.07 27.38 -7.30
C PRO A 241 -1.74 26.01 -7.38
N TYR A 242 -2.20 25.62 -8.58
CA TYR A 242 -3.02 24.43 -8.77
C TYR A 242 -2.41 23.17 -8.14
N ALA A 243 -1.11 22.94 -8.36
CA ALA A 243 -0.40 21.78 -7.82
C ALA A 243 -0.36 21.77 -6.28
N VAL A 244 -0.23 22.95 -5.66
CA VAL A 244 -0.19 23.11 -4.20
C VAL A 244 -1.58 22.84 -3.62
N ALA A 245 -2.62 23.47 -4.18
CA ALA A 245 -4.00 23.26 -3.77
C ALA A 245 -4.43 21.78 -3.91
N ALA A 246 -3.99 21.09 -4.97
CA ALA A 246 -4.28 19.67 -5.17
C ALA A 246 -3.62 18.78 -4.12
N GLN A 247 -2.37 19.06 -3.71
CA GLN A 247 -1.71 18.31 -2.63
C GLN A 247 -2.39 18.55 -1.28
N LEU A 248 -2.72 19.81 -0.97
CA LEU A 248 -3.38 20.17 0.28
C LEU A 248 -4.79 19.56 0.36
N LEU A 249 -5.56 19.59 -0.73
CA LEU A 249 -6.85 18.92 -0.82
C LEU A 249 -6.70 17.41 -0.61
N ALA A 250 -5.77 16.76 -1.31
CA ALA A 250 -5.53 15.32 -1.15
C ALA A 250 -5.13 14.95 0.30
N ALA A 251 -4.33 15.78 0.95
CA ALA A 251 -3.88 15.57 2.32
C ALA A 251 -5.02 15.80 3.34
N ALA A 252 -5.84 16.83 3.15
CA ALA A 252 -7.02 17.07 3.98
C ALA A 252 -8.01 15.90 3.91
N LEU A 253 -8.29 15.39 2.70
CA LEU A 253 -9.12 14.19 2.53
C LEU A 253 -8.53 12.96 3.22
N ALA A 254 -7.20 12.82 3.19
CA ALA A 254 -6.52 11.70 3.84
C ALA A 254 -6.56 11.74 5.38
N LYS A 255 -6.87 12.89 5.99
CA LYS A 255 -7.05 13.02 7.46
C LYS A 255 -8.42 12.51 7.94
N LEU A 256 -9.42 12.37 7.05
CA LEU A 256 -10.75 11.88 7.45
C LEU A 256 -10.77 10.35 7.69
N PRO A 257 -11.59 9.86 8.64
CA PRO A 257 -11.81 8.42 8.82
C PRO A 257 -12.44 7.80 7.56
N GLY A 258 -12.18 6.51 7.34
CA GLY A 258 -12.63 5.83 6.12
C GLY A 258 -11.89 6.24 4.85
N SER A 259 -10.77 6.97 4.95
CA SER A 259 -10.03 7.53 3.79
C SER A 259 -9.42 6.52 2.81
N GLU A 260 -9.72 5.22 2.94
CA GLU A 260 -9.39 4.20 1.94
C GLU A 260 -10.66 3.60 1.30
N PRO A 261 -10.75 3.57 -0.05
CA PRO A 261 -9.75 4.01 -1.01
C PRO A 261 -9.73 5.54 -1.17
N ARG A 262 -8.52 6.11 -1.21
CA ARG A 262 -8.30 7.52 -1.54
C ARG A 262 -8.80 7.83 -2.94
N LEU A 263 -9.25 9.06 -3.16
CA LEU A 263 -9.51 9.56 -4.51
C LEU A 263 -8.26 9.42 -5.38
N LEU A 264 -8.48 9.04 -6.64
CA LEU A 264 -7.45 9.04 -7.67
C LEU A 264 -6.99 10.47 -7.94
N ALA A 265 -5.73 10.65 -8.38
CA ALA A 265 -5.19 11.98 -8.70
C ALA A 265 -6.10 12.75 -9.67
N ARG A 266 -6.63 12.09 -10.71
CA ARG A 266 -7.60 12.69 -11.64
C ARG A 266 -8.88 13.16 -10.94
N GLN A 267 -9.41 12.37 -10.00
CA GLN A 267 -10.62 12.72 -9.26
C GLN A 267 -10.36 13.92 -8.33
N THR A 268 -9.21 13.96 -7.66
CA THR A 268 -8.80 15.11 -6.83
C THR A 268 -8.66 16.38 -7.67
N CYS A 269 -8.03 16.27 -8.84
CA CYS A 269 -7.92 17.37 -9.81
C CYS A 269 -9.30 17.90 -10.24
N GLN A 270 -10.20 17.01 -10.65
CA GLN A 270 -11.57 17.37 -11.04
C GLN A 270 -12.36 17.99 -9.88
N LEU A 271 -12.18 17.49 -8.65
CA LEU A 271 -12.79 18.05 -7.45
C LEU A 271 -12.27 19.46 -7.17
N LEU A 272 -10.96 19.69 -7.31
CA LEU A 272 -10.36 21.01 -7.13
C LEU A 272 -10.92 22.03 -8.12
N VAL A 273 -10.99 21.68 -9.40
CA VAL A 273 -11.61 22.55 -10.43
C VAL A 273 -13.05 22.88 -10.04
N TRP A 274 -13.84 21.86 -9.68
CA TRP A 274 -15.22 22.05 -9.25
C TRP A 274 -15.33 22.95 -8.01
N ALA A 275 -14.43 22.82 -7.04
CA ALA A 275 -14.42 23.66 -5.85
C ALA A 275 -14.07 25.13 -6.13
N ARG A 276 -13.25 25.39 -7.17
CA ARG A 276 -12.91 26.74 -7.61
C ARG A 276 -14.10 27.41 -8.30
N VAL A 277 -14.65 26.76 -9.33
CA VAL A 277 -15.61 27.39 -10.26
C VAL A 277 -17.08 27.08 -9.97
N GLY A 278 -17.36 26.11 -9.10
CA GLY A 278 -18.71 25.63 -8.84
C GLY A 278 -19.62 26.67 -8.16
N LYS A 279 -20.89 26.70 -8.57
CA LYS A 279 -21.92 27.52 -7.92
C LYS A 279 -22.20 27.00 -6.49
N PRO A 280 -22.37 27.88 -5.48
CA PRO A 280 -22.80 27.48 -4.15
C PRO A 280 -24.10 26.67 -4.17
N GLY A 281 -24.31 25.80 -3.18
CA GLY A 281 -25.48 24.93 -3.05
C GLY A 281 -25.35 23.59 -3.80
N ARG A 282 -24.33 23.42 -4.63
CA ARG A 282 -24.11 22.17 -5.39
C ARG A 282 -23.55 21.07 -4.51
N ARG A 283 -24.02 19.85 -4.77
CA ARG A 283 -23.55 18.60 -4.16
C ARG A 283 -22.91 17.71 -5.21
N LYS A 284 -21.94 16.90 -4.81
CA LYS A 284 -21.30 15.89 -5.64
C LYS A 284 -20.90 14.68 -4.81
N SER A 285 -20.95 13.50 -5.40
CA SER A 285 -20.47 12.26 -4.79
C SER A 285 -19.41 11.61 -5.67
N ILE A 286 -18.38 11.05 -5.03
CA ILE A 286 -17.33 10.27 -5.70
C ILE A 286 -17.07 9.02 -4.86
N GLY A 287 -17.68 7.90 -5.22
CA GLY A 287 -17.67 6.70 -4.38
C GLY A 287 -18.29 7.00 -3.00
N PRO A 288 -17.62 6.66 -1.88
CA PRO A 288 -18.14 6.92 -0.53
C PRO A 288 -17.98 8.38 -0.08
N TRP A 289 -17.42 9.25 -0.90
CA TRP A 289 -17.19 10.64 -0.55
C TRP A 289 -18.36 11.52 -0.98
N ARG A 290 -18.85 12.35 -0.06
CA ARG A 290 -19.87 13.37 -0.31
C ARG A 290 -19.26 14.76 -0.18
N PHE A 291 -19.52 15.61 -1.16
CA PHE A 291 -18.99 16.97 -1.25
C PHE A 291 -20.12 17.98 -1.38
N TYR A 292 -20.01 19.08 -0.66
CA TYR A 292 -20.96 20.19 -0.71
C TYR A 292 -20.24 21.52 -0.83
N LEU A 293 -20.68 22.37 -1.75
CA LEU A 293 -20.14 23.71 -1.93
C LEU A 293 -21.02 24.77 -1.28
N THR A 294 -20.42 25.58 -0.43
CA THR A 294 -21.00 26.85 0.03
C THR A 294 -20.31 28.02 -0.67
N LYS A 295 -20.72 29.26 -0.38
CA LYS A 295 -20.04 30.46 -0.90
C LYS A 295 -18.55 30.49 -0.52
N ARG A 296 -18.20 30.01 0.68
CA ARG A 296 -16.83 30.13 1.24
C ARG A 296 -16.11 28.80 1.46
N ARG A 297 -16.82 27.67 1.50
CA ARG A 297 -16.26 26.36 1.90
C ARG A 297 -16.59 25.24 0.91
N LEU A 298 -15.66 24.31 0.77
CA LEU A 298 -15.88 22.94 0.31
C LEU A 298 -16.01 22.06 1.54
N ILE A 299 -17.20 21.54 1.79
CA ILE A 299 -17.48 20.62 2.89
C ILE A 299 -17.37 19.20 2.36
N VAL A 300 -16.68 18.34 3.10
CA VAL A 300 -16.44 16.94 2.75
C VAL A 300 -16.86 16.03 3.88
N GLU A 301 -17.57 14.97 3.54
CA GLU A 301 -18.03 13.94 4.47
C GLU A 301 -17.77 12.56 3.86
N HIS A 302 -17.45 11.58 4.70
CA HIS A 302 -17.36 10.17 4.30
C HIS A 302 -18.66 9.45 4.65
N SER A 303 -19.29 8.78 3.69
CA SER A 303 -20.52 8.02 3.91
C SER A 303 -20.21 6.64 4.52
N GLU A 304 -19.69 6.64 5.73
CA GLU A 304 -19.71 5.48 6.62
C GLU A 304 -20.12 5.98 8.02
N ASN A 305 -21.43 6.24 8.13
CA ASN A 305 -22.27 6.07 9.32
C ASN A 305 -23.57 5.46 8.81
#